data_AF-X1KB20-F1
#
_entry.id   AF-X1KB20-F1
#
_cell.length_a   1.000
_cell.length_b   1.000
_cell.length_c   1.000
_cell.angle_alpha   90.00
_cell.angle_beta   90.00
_cell.angle_gamma   90.00
#
_symmetry.space_group_name_H-M   'P 1'
#
loop_
_entity.id
_entity.type
_entity.pdbx_description
1 polymer ?
#
loop_
_entity_poly.entity_id
_entity_poly.type
_entity_poly.pdbx_seq_one_letter_code
_entity_poly.pdbx_strand_id
1 'polypeptide(L)'
;MNPLSFYSKKKIREAIVKVARNREIVVKYGDKGFGKRPDIIQFEGDVLELARQGVTSFHISEEHWSDPLKLQPGMAKKQLDELRTGWDFLIDIDAEALEYSRVTANLIVEALKFHNIKNISVKYSGNRGFHIAIPFEAFPEKVNNQDTKMLFPF
;
A
#
# COMPACT_ATOMS: atom_id res chain seq x y z
N MET A 1 6.46 13.62 18.11
CA MET A 1 5.03 13.75 17.73
C MET A 1 4.26 12.60 18.37
N ASN A 2 3.12 12.83 19.03
CA ASN A 2 2.32 11.75 19.59
C ASN A 2 1.49 11.07 18.47
N PRO A 3 1.71 9.78 18.14
CA PRO A 3 0.98 9.09 17.07
C PRO A 3 -0.53 9.19 17.22
N LEU A 4 -1.05 9.10 18.46
CA LEU A 4 -2.48 9.19 18.75
C LEU A 4 -3.07 10.53 18.28
N SER A 5 -2.38 11.64 18.52
CA SER A 5 -2.84 12.96 18.09
C SER A 5 -2.93 13.10 16.57
N PHE A 6 -2.06 12.42 15.83
CA PHE A 6 -2.09 12.42 14.37
C PHE A 6 -3.24 11.56 13.84
N TYR A 7 -3.35 10.33 14.35
CA TYR A 7 -4.38 9.37 13.93
C TYR A 7 -5.78 9.70 14.47
N SER A 8 -5.93 10.61 15.43
CA SER A 8 -7.24 11.10 15.88
C SER A 8 -7.92 12.04 14.86
N LYS A 9 -7.18 12.54 13.87
CA LYS A 9 -7.72 13.45 12.86
C LYS A 9 -8.61 12.67 11.89
N LYS A 10 -9.89 13.05 11.81
CA LYS A 10 -10.90 12.38 10.96
C LYS A 10 -10.41 12.12 9.53
N LYS A 11 -9.89 13.15 8.86
CA LYS A 11 -9.35 13.05 7.48
C LYS A 11 -8.25 11.99 7.32
N ILE A 12 -7.45 11.76 8.35
CA ILE A 12 -6.38 10.75 8.33
C ILE A 12 -6.98 9.35 8.43
N ARG A 13 -7.94 9.16 9.35
CA ARG A 13 -8.64 7.87 9.50
C ARG A 13 -9.44 7.52 8.24
N GLU A 14 -10.19 8.47 7.69
CA GLU A 14 -10.93 8.29 6.44
C GLU A 14 -10.00 7.87 5.29
N ALA A 15 -8.83 8.52 5.16
CA ALA A 15 -7.84 8.15 4.14
C ALA A 15 -7.24 6.75 4.37
N ILE A 16 -6.92 6.39 5.62
CA ILE A 16 -6.40 5.06 5.97
C ILE A 16 -7.44 3.97 5.68
N VAL A 17 -8.68 4.14 6.12
CA VAL A 17 -9.77 3.19 5.85
C VAL A 17 -10.00 3.05 4.35
N LYS A 18 -9.98 4.16 3.60
CA LYS A 18 -10.16 4.15 2.16
C LYS A 18 -9.09 3.31 1.45
N VAL A 19 -7.82 3.49 1.80
CA VAL A 19 -6.71 2.78 1.13
C VAL A 19 -6.56 1.33 1.61
N ALA A 20 -6.94 1.03 2.87
CA ALA A 20 -6.87 -0.32 3.44
C ALA A 20 -7.99 -1.25 2.97
N ARG A 21 -9.03 -0.72 2.30
CA ARG A 21 -10.16 -1.52 1.84
C ARG A 21 -9.70 -2.66 0.93
N ASN A 22 -10.17 -3.87 1.21
CA ASN A 22 -9.84 -5.09 0.47
C ASN A 22 -8.33 -5.40 0.45
N ARG A 23 -7.57 -4.96 1.44
CA ARG A 23 -6.14 -5.24 1.56
C ARG A 23 -5.83 -5.87 2.89
N GLU A 24 -4.78 -6.68 2.92
CA GLU A 24 -4.19 -7.11 4.17
C GLU A 24 -3.48 -5.91 4.80
N ILE A 25 -3.64 -5.74 6.11
CA ILE A 25 -2.90 -4.73 6.86
C ILE A 25 -1.91 -5.38 7.82
N VAL A 26 -0.83 -4.68 8.11
CA VAL A 26 0.01 -4.95 9.27
C VAL A 26 0.40 -3.64 9.93
N VAL A 27 0.29 -3.58 11.26
CA VAL A 27 0.67 -2.42 12.05
C VAL A 27 2.04 -2.62 12.69
N LYS A 28 2.75 -1.51 12.95
CA LYS A 28 4.02 -1.51 13.71
C LYS A 28 3.82 -0.79 15.04
N TYR A 29 4.27 -1.41 16.13
CA TYR A 29 4.22 -0.87 17.49
C TYR A 29 5.57 -0.25 17.89
N GLY A 30 6.13 0.60 17.02
CA GLY A 30 7.49 1.14 17.20
C GLY A 30 8.53 0.02 17.26
N ASP A 31 9.31 0.00 18.35
CA ASP A 31 10.36 -1.00 18.58
C ASP A 31 9.83 -2.33 19.14
N LYS A 32 8.53 -2.41 19.47
CA LYS A 32 7.90 -3.64 20.00
C LYS A 32 7.58 -4.68 18.92
N GLY A 33 7.80 -4.35 17.65
CA GLY A 33 7.58 -5.24 16.51
C GLY A 33 6.25 -4.99 15.79
N PHE A 34 5.81 -6.00 15.04
CA PHE A 34 4.64 -5.94 14.15
C PHE A 34 3.42 -6.64 14.76
N GLY A 35 2.24 -6.22 14.33
CA GLY A 35 0.98 -6.91 14.59
C GLY A 35 0.90 -8.27 13.89
N LYS A 36 -0.13 -9.04 14.24
CA LYS A 36 -0.41 -10.32 13.60
C LYS A 36 -0.93 -10.13 12.18
N ARG A 37 -0.80 -11.18 11.38
CA ARG A 37 -1.25 -11.27 9.99
C ARG A 37 -2.03 -12.58 9.77
N PRO A 38 -3.05 -12.60 8.89
CA PRO A 38 -3.62 -11.43 8.23
C PRO A 38 -4.47 -10.59 9.20
N ASP A 39 -4.67 -9.33 8.85
CA ASP A 39 -5.56 -8.43 9.57
C ASP A 39 -6.18 -7.42 8.58
N ILE A 40 -7.22 -6.70 9.00
CA ILE A 40 -7.93 -5.70 8.19
C ILE A 40 -8.27 -4.44 8.99
N ILE A 41 -8.54 -3.34 8.28
CA ILE A 41 -9.16 -2.14 8.84
C ILE A 41 -10.49 -1.95 8.11
N GLN A 42 -11.60 -1.93 8.84
CA GLN A 42 -12.94 -1.79 8.28
C GLN A 42 -13.57 -0.44 8.61
N PHE A 43 -13.28 0.10 9.80
CA PHE A 43 -13.88 1.32 10.31
C PHE A 43 -12.83 2.32 10.81
N GLU A 44 -13.19 3.62 10.85
CA GLU A 44 -12.32 4.65 11.43
C GLU A 44 -11.97 4.38 12.90
N GLY A 45 -12.87 3.70 13.62
CA GLY A 45 -12.66 3.31 15.01
C GLY A 45 -11.46 2.40 15.20
N ASP A 46 -11.21 1.48 14.25
CA ASP A 46 -10.09 0.54 14.27
C ASP A 46 -8.76 1.28 14.28
N VAL A 47 -8.64 2.30 13.41
CA VAL A 47 -7.44 3.15 13.32
C VAL A 47 -7.16 3.86 14.65
N LEU A 48 -8.22 4.39 15.28
CA LEU A 48 -8.08 5.11 16.55
C LEU A 48 -7.69 4.15 17.69
N GLU A 49 -8.28 2.96 17.72
CA GLU A 49 -7.99 1.98 18.76
C GLU A 49 -6.57 1.42 18.63
N LEU A 50 -6.14 1.09 17.42
CA LEU A 50 -4.75 0.71 17.13
C LEU A 50 -3.77 1.83 17.52
N ALA A 51 -4.10 3.10 17.26
CA ALA A 51 -3.29 4.22 17.70
C ALA A 51 -3.20 4.34 19.24
N ARG A 52 -4.29 4.06 19.98
CA ARG A 52 -4.28 4.01 21.46
C ARG A 52 -3.40 2.88 22.01
N GLN A 53 -3.34 1.76 21.29
CA GLN A 53 -2.46 0.63 21.61
C GLN A 53 -0.98 0.90 21.29
N GLY A 54 -0.64 2.08 20.76
CA GLY A 54 0.74 2.50 20.51
C GLY A 54 1.25 2.18 19.11
N VAL A 55 0.36 1.98 18.14
CA VAL A 55 0.77 1.87 16.72
C VAL A 55 1.45 3.16 16.26
N THR A 56 2.61 2.99 15.61
CA THR A 56 3.40 4.07 15.03
C THR A 56 3.21 4.19 13.53
N SER A 57 2.97 3.08 12.83
CA SER A 57 2.73 3.06 11.38
C SER A 57 1.80 1.92 10.94
N PHE A 58 1.11 2.16 9.83
CA PHE A 58 0.23 1.23 9.15
C PHE A 58 0.84 0.85 7.80
N HIS A 59 0.80 -0.42 7.47
CA HIS A 59 1.28 -0.99 6.21
C HIS A 59 0.16 -1.81 5.60
N ILE A 60 0.08 -1.82 4.27
CA ILE A 60 -0.95 -2.54 3.52
C ILE A 60 -0.29 -3.34 2.40
N SER A 61 -0.93 -4.42 1.96
CA SER A 61 -0.51 -5.17 0.77
C SER A 61 -0.63 -4.33 -0.51
N GLU A 62 0.24 -4.60 -1.49
CA GLU A 62 0.07 -4.08 -2.85
C GLU A 62 -1.13 -4.74 -3.53
N GLU A 63 -1.35 -6.02 -3.23
CA GLU A 63 -2.49 -6.79 -3.72
C GLU A 63 -3.80 -6.39 -3.04
N HIS A 64 -4.87 -6.52 -3.81
CA HIS A 64 -6.25 -6.44 -3.34
C HIS A 64 -6.81 -7.85 -3.28
N TRP A 65 -7.57 -8.14 -2.23
CA TRP A 65 -8.11 -9.45 -1.94
C TRP A 65 -9.63 -9.38 -1.85
N SER A 66 -10.29 -10.44 -2.31
CA SER A 66 -11.73 -10.64 -2.10
C SER A 66 -12.06 -10.80 -0.61
N ASP A 67 -11.16 -11.42 0.15
CA ASP A 67 -11.25 -11.56 1.61
C ASP A 67 -9.82 -11.72 2.19
N PRO A 68 -9.20 -10.63 2.70
CA PRO A 68 -7.84 -10.68 3.23
C PRO A 68 -7.67 -11.65 4.42
N LEU A 69 -8.72 -11.92 5.20
CA LEU A 69 -8.64 -12.79 6.37
C LEU A 69 -8.49 -14.27 6.02
N LYS A 70 -8.67 -14.64 4.74
CA LYS A 70 -8.42 -16.00 4.24
C LYS A 70 -6.96 -16.27 3.90
N LEU A 71 -6.11 -15.25 3.92
CA LEU A 71 -4.68 -15.42 3.65
C LEU A 71 -4.01 -16.27 4.72
N GLN A 72 -3.15 -17.18 4.29
CA GLN A 72 -2.37 -18.05 5.16
C GLN A 72 -0.92 -18.12 4.69
N PRO A 73 0.04 -18.20 5.62
CA PRO A 73 1.43 -18.47 5.25
C PRO A 73 1.55 -19.77 4.44
N GLY A 74 2.30 -19.73 3.34
CA GLY A 74 2.58 -20.91 2.52
C GLY A 74 1.49 -21.30 1.51
N MET A 75 0.47 -20.45 1.29
CA MET A 75 -0.48 -20.67 0.19
C MET A 75 0.22 -20.78 -1.16
N ALA A 76 -0.22 -21.74 -1.98
CA ALA A 76 0.26 -21.86 -3.35
C ALA A 76 -0.23 -20.67 -4.20
N LYS A 77 0.54 -20.32 -5.24
CA LYS A 77 0.21 -19.20 -6.15
C LYS A 77 -1.24 -19.24 -6.65
N LYS A 78 -1.72 -20.42 -7.07
CA LYS A 78 -3.10 -20.57 -7.55
C LYS A 78 -4.14 -20.15 -6.50
N GLN A 79 -3.91 -20.47 -5.23
CA GLN A 79 -4.84 -20.11 -4.15
C GLN A 79 -4.80 -18.59 -3.87
N LEU A 80 -3.63 -17.97 -3.98
CA LEU A 80 -3.50 -16.51 -3.90
C LEU A 80 -4.21 -15.84 -5.08
N ASP A 81 -4.00 -16.34 -6.29
CA ASP A 81 -4.64 -15.84 -7.50
C ASP A 81 -6.17 -15.93 -7.45
N GLU A 82 -6.72 -16.98 -6.84
CA GLU A 82 -8.16 -17.14 -6.61
C GLU A 82 -8.74 -16.10 -5.64
N LEU A 83 -7.95 -15.65 -4.66
CA LEU A 83 -8.35 -14.60 -3.73
C LEU A 83 -8.11 -13.19 -4.29
N ARG A 84 -7.12 -13.02 -5.17
CA ARG A 84 -6.69 -11.70 -5.66
C ARG A 84 -7.71 -11.10 -6.62
N THR A 85 -8.08 -9.86 -6.35
CA THR A 85 -9.01 -9.07 -7.18
C THR A 85 -8.29 -8.01 -8.01
N GLY A 86 -7.08 -7.61 -7.61
CA GLY A 86 -6.25 -6.61 -8.27
C GLY A 86 -4.94 -6.41 -7.53
N TRP A 87 -4.12 -5.47 -7.99
CA TRP A 87 -2.88 -5.07 -7.33
C TRP A 87 -2.43 -3.70 -7.84
N ASP A 88 -1.90 -2.87 -6.95
CA ASP A 88 -1.31 -1.60 -7.34
C ASP A 88 0.15 -1.79 -7.71
N PHE A 89 0.64 -1.02 -8.67
CA PHE A 89 2.07 -0.98 -8.95
C PHE A 89 2.74 0.06 -8.06
N LEU A 90 3.74 -0.37 -7.29
CA LEU A 90 4.51 0.47 -6.39
C LEU A 90 5.99 0.48 -6.82
N ILE A 91 6.57 1.68 -6.88
CA ILE A 91 8.02 1.87 -6.97
C ILE A 91 8.47 2.48 -5.65
N ASP A 92 9.30 1.74 -4.91
CA ASP A 92 10.01 2.26 -3.74
C ASP A 92 11.39 2.76 -4.16
N ILE A 93 11.61 4.06 -4.02
CA ILE A 93 12.87 4.73 -4.36
C ILE A 93 13.57 5.03 -3.06
N ASP A 94 14.67 4.35 -2.79
CA ASP A 94 15.58 4.66 -1.69
C ASP A 94 16.98 4.97 -2.23
N ALA A 95 17.61 5.98 -1.64
CA ALA A 95 18.96 6.40 -2.00
C ALA A 95 19.69 6.91 -0.77
N GLU A 96 21.01 6.97 -0.85
CA GLU A 96 21.85 7.45 0.24
C GLU A 96 21.53 8.89 0.64
N ALA A 97 21.17 9.72 -0.34
CA ALA A 97 20.78 11.11 -0.17
C ALA A 97 19.37 11.37 -0.70
N LEU A 98 18.58 12.12 0.09
CA LEU A 98 17.20 12.48 -0.25
C LEU A 98 17.09 13.21 -1.61
N GLU A 99 18.09 14.00 -1.97
CA GLU A 99 18.11 14.73 -3.23
C GLU A 99 18.12 13.79 -4.44
N TYR A 100 18.88 12.69 -4.38
CA TYR A 100 18.91 11.71 -5.46
C TYR A 100 17.55 11.02 -5.60
N SER A 101 16.94 10.58 -4.50
CA SER A 101 15.60 10.00 -4.53
C SER A 101 14.56 10.98 -5.09
N ARG A 102 14.68 12.28 -4.78
CA ARG A 102 13.77 13.32 -5.29
C ARG A 102 13.92 13.49 -6.80
N VAL A 103 15.15 13.58 -7.31
CA VAL A 103 15.41 13.71 -8.76
C VAL A 103 14.95 12.46 -9.49
N THR A 104 15.28 11.27 -8.99
CA THR A 104 14.83 9.98 -9.54
C THR A 104 13.31 9.87 -9.57
N ALA A 105 12.63 10.24 -8.47
CA ALA A 105 11.17 10.24 -8.43
C ALA A 105 10.57 11.17 -9.47
N ASN A 106 11.13 12.38 -9.67
CA ASN A 106 10.66 13.30 -10.69
C ASN A 106 10.83 12.73 -12.11
N LEU A 107 12.00 12.17 -12.42
CA LEU A 107 12.28 11.58 -13.74
C LEU A 107 11.35 10.39 -14.05
N ILE A 108 11.07 9.54 -13.05
CA ILE A 108 10.13 8.43 -13.22
C ILE A 108 8.71 8.96 -13.47
N VAL A 109 8.27 9.99 -12.73
CA VAL A 109 6.96 10.61 -12.96
C VAL A 109 6.86 11.23 -14.36
N GLU A 110 7.92 11.90 -14.83
CA GLU A 110 8.00 12.44 -16.18
C GLU A 110 7.91 11.34 -17.24
N ALA A 111 8.63 10.23 -17.06
CA ALA A 111 8.57 9.07 -17.95
C ALA A 111 7.16 8.44 -17.97
N LEU A 112 6.54 8.25 -16.81
CA LEU A 112 5.17 7.73 -16.70
C LEU A 112 4.17 8.63 -17.43
N LYS A 113 4.28 9.96 -17.27
CA LYS A 113 3.45 10.94 -17.97
C LYS A 113 3.69 10.93 -19.48
N PHE A 114 4.95 10.78 -19.90
CA PHE A 114 5.30 10.63 -21.32
C PHE A 114 4.61 9.40 -21.94
N HIS A 115 4.46 8.32 -21.16
CA HIS A 115 3.67 7.15 -21.53
C HIS A 115 2.15 7.27 -21.28
N ASN A 116 1.63 8.49 -21.09
CA ASN A 116 0.21 8.80 -20.88
C ASN A 116 -0.43 8.20 -19.62
N ILE A 117 0.36 7.83 -18.62
CA ILE A 117 -0.17 7.41 -17.32
C ILE A 117 -0.64 8.65 -16.55
N LYS A 118 -1.92 8.69 -16.18
CA LYS A 118 -2.56 9.84 -15.51
C LYS A 118 -2.70 9.68 -14.00
N ASN A 119 -2.95 8.46 -13.55
CA ASN A 119 -3.26 8.16 -12.15
C ASN A 119 -1.98 7.81 -11.38
N ILE A 120 -1.18 8.83 -11.07
CA ILE A 120 0.10 8.67 -10.38
C ILE A 120 0.02 9.33 -9.01
N SER A 121 0.33 8.57 -7.95
CA SER A 121 0.51 9.11 -6.60
C SER A 121 1.98 9.11 -6.23
N VAL A 122 2.46 10.19 -5.60
CA VAL A 122 3.83 10.27 -5.08
C VAL A 122 3.77 10.63 -3.61
N LYS A 123 4.51 9.90 -2.78
CA LYS A 123 4.56 10.09 -1.33
C LYS A 123 6.01 10.05 -0.88
N TYR A 124 6.43 11.04 -0.09
CA TYR A 124 7.69 10.95 0.66
C TYR A 124 7.61 9.82 1.69
N SER A 125 8.59 8.90 1.71
CA SER A 125 8.56 7.71 2.55
C SER A 125 8.71 8.02 4.05
N GLY A 126 9.27 9.18 4.37
CA GLY A 126 9.52 9.64 5.74
C GLY A 126 11.00 9.65 6.14
N ASN A 127 11.90 9.16 5.26
CA ASN A 127 13.34 9.12 5.51
C ASN A 127 14.17 9.69 4.34
N ARG A 128 14.62 8.86 3.41
CA ARG A 128 15.47 9.27 2.29
C ARG A 128 14.87 8.92 0.93
N GLY A 129 13.62 8.49 0.91
CA GLY A 129 12.99 7.90 -0.26
C GLY A 129 11.62 8.46 -0.60
N PHE A 130 11.11 8.00 -1.73
CA PHE A 130 9.77 8.30 -2.23
C PHE A 130 9.12 7.02 -2.72
N HIS A 131 7.81 6.91 -2.51
CA HIS A 131 7.00 5.88 -3.15
C HIS A 131 6.22 6.51 -4.29
N ILE A 132 6.22 5.85 -5.44
CA ILE A 132 5.34 6.14 -6.56
C ILE A 132 4.35 4.99 -6.70
N ALA A 133 3.06 5.28 -6.72
CA ALA A 133 2.00 4.28 -6.85
C ALA A 133 1.11 4.57 -8.06
N ILE A 134 0.73 3.51 -8.77
CA ILE A 134 -0.29 3.51 -9.82
C ILE A 134 -1.38 2.51 -9.40
N PRO A 135 -2.65 2.96 -9.28
CA PRO A 135 -3.73 2.10 -8.83
C PRO A 135 -4.06 1.05 -9.89
N PHE A 136 -4.45 -0.16 -9.45
CA PHE A 136 -4.85 -1.24 -10.35
C PHE A 136 -5.87 -0.82 -11.41
N GLU A 137 -6.83 0.03 -11.03
CA GLU A 137 -7.91 0.51 -11.89
C GLU A 137 -7.42 1.38 -13.06
N ALA A 138 -6.16 1.83 -13.05
CA ALA A 138 -5.56 2.54 -14.17
C ALA A 138 -4.99 1.60 -15.24
N PHE A 139 -4.91 0.30 -14.97
CA PHE A 139 -4.40 -0.68 -15.93
C PHE A 139 -5.46 -1.12 -16.93
N PRO A 140 -5.04 -1.58 -18.13
CA PRO A 140 -5.96 -2.28 -19.02
C PRO A 140 -6.46 -3.57 -18.36
N GLU A 141 -7.64 -4.04 -18.75
CA GLU A 141 -8.20 -5.30 -18.24
C GLU A 141 -7.30 -6.49 -18.56
N LYS A 142 -6.63 -6.46 -19.72
CA LYS A 142 -5.73 -7.51 -20.20
C LYS A 142 -4.44 -6.95 -20.77
N VAL A 143 -3.35 -7.71 -20.61
CA VAL A 143 -2.07 -7.52 -21.30
C VAL A 143 -1.70 -8.86 -21.93
N ASN A 144 -1.38 -8.88 -23.22
CA ASN A 144 -1.05 -10.10 -23.97
C ASN A 144 -2.10 -11.23 -23.79
N ASN A 145 -3.39 -10.88 -23.81
CA ASN A 145 -4.54 -11.78 -23.57
C ASN A 145 -4.65 -12.39 -22.17
N GLN A 146 -3.82 -11.99 -21.21
CA GLN A 146 -3.92 -12.39 -19.82
C GLN A 146 -4.57 -11.28 -18.98
N ASP A 147 -5.49 -11.65 -18.09
CA ASP A 147 -6.11 -10.70 -17.15
C ASP A 147 -5.04 -10.03 -16.28
N THR A 148 -5.05 -8.70 -16.19
CA THR A 148 -3.99 -7.96 -15.52
C THR A 148 -3.88 -8.28 -14.03
N LYS A 149 -4.99 -8.64 -13.36
CA LYS A 149 -4.97 -9.10 -11.97
C LYS A 149 -4.08 -10.34 -11.74
N MET A 150 -3.83 -11.13 -12.79
CA MET A 150 -2.99 -12.34 -12.77
C MET A 150 -1.51 -12.05 -13.04
N LEU A 151 -1.17 -10.79 -13.34
CA LEU A 151 0.16 -10.33 -13.70
C LEU A 151 0.91 -9.67 -12.53
N PHE A 152 0.48 -9.94 -11.29
CA PHE A 152 1.23 -9.49 -10.12
C PHE A 152 2.66 -10.05 -10.17
N PRO A 153 3.70 -9.22 -9.98
CA PRO A 153 5.08 -9.59 -10.28
C PRO A 153 5.76 -10.59 -9.32
N PHE A 154 5.07 -11.09 -8.27
CA PHE A 154 5.66 -12.01 -7.27
C PHE A 154 4.77 -13.21 -6.93
#